data_AF-A0A972RNX7-F1
#
_entry.id   AF-A0A972RNX7-F1
#
_cell.length_a   1.000
_cell.length_b   1.000
_cell.length_c   1.000
_cell.angle_alpha   90.00
_cell.angle_beta   90.00
_cell.angle_gamma   90.00
#
_symmetry.space_group_name_H-M   'P 1'
#
loop_
_entity.id
_entity.type
_entity.pdbx_description
1 polymer ?
#
loop_
_entity_poly.entity_id
_entity_poly.type
_entity_poly.pdbx_seq_one_letter_code
_entity_poly.pdbx_strand_id
1 'polypeptide(L)'
;MSTDQRIDYVEFPSNDFDACEAFYTKTFSWSFTDYGPEYRAFNDGQFNGGFFKSELCSTTASGAALVILYATDLEATQEKVAANGGTICKDI
;
A
#
# COMPACT_ATOMS: atom_id res chain seq x y z
N MET A 1 -26.21 -0.53 -3.78
CA MET A 1 -25.81 -1.94 -4.04
C MET A 1 -25.38 -2.55 -2.71
N SER A 2 -25.67 -3.83 -2.47
CA SER A 2 -25.20 -4.52 -1.26
C SER A 2 -23.70 -4.76 -1.32
N THR A 3 -22.98 -4.44 -0.25
CA THR A 3 -21.54 -4.72 -0.08
C THR A 3 -21.27 -6.12 0.48
N ASP A 4 -22.33 -6.92 0.66
CA ASP A 4 -22.23 -8.26 1.25
C ASP A 4 -21.22 -9.16 0.51
N GLN A 5 -20.35 -9.82 1.28
CA GLN A 5 -19.34 -10.79 0.84
C GLN A 5 -18.30 -10.28 -0.18
N ARG A 6 -17.94 -8.98 -0.09
CA ARG A 6 -16.86 -8.38 -0.89
C ARG A 6 -15.62 -8.13 -0.02
N ILE A 7 -14.47 -7.96 -0.67
CA ILE A 7 -13.29 -7.46 0.02
C ILE A 7 -13.60 -6.03 0.47
N ASP A 8 -13.54 -5.81 1.79
CA ASP A 8 -13.87 -4.53 2.43
C ASP A 8 -12.64 -3.88 3.08
N TYR A 9 -11.61 -4.69 3.34
CA TYR A 9 -10.36 -4.26 3.96
C TYR A 9 -9.21 -5.17 3.56
N VAL A 10 -7.99 -4.62 3.48
CA VAL A 10 -6.75 -5.40 3.26
C VAL A 10 -5.71 -4.98 4.27
N GLU A 11 -4.91 -5.93 4.75
CA GLU A 11 -3.82 -5.64 5.68
C GLU A 11 -2.49 -6.20 5.17
N PHE A 12 -1.44 -5.43 5.38
CA PHE A 12 -0.08 -5.79 5.00
C PHE A 12 0.82 -5.89 6.23
N PRO A 13 1.74 -6.88 6.28
CA PRO A 13 2.79 -6.87 7.28
C PRO A 13 3.80 -5.75 6.99
N SER A 14 4.24 -5.03 8.03
CA SER A 14 5.33 -4.07 7.93
C SER A 14 6.14 -4.01 9.23
N ASN A 15 7.45 -3.79 9.11
CA ASN A 15 8.35 -3.51 10.24
C ASN A 15 8.72 -2.02 10.35
N ASP A 16 8.30 -1.19 9.39
CA ASP A 16 8.59 0.24 9.34
C ASP A 16 7.37 1.00 8.81
N PHE A 17 6.50 1.42 9.75
CA PHE A 17 5.27 2.13 9.41
C PHE A 17 5.54 3.54 8.89
N ASP A 18 6.59 4.20 9.37
CA ASP A 18 6.92 5.57 8.96
C ASP A 18 7.43 5.59 7.52
N ALA A 19 8.22 4.59 7.11
CA ALA A 19 8.62 4.41 5.72
C ALA A 19 7.41 4.12 4.81
N CYS A 20 6.50 3.22 5.22
CA CYS A 20 5.28 2.94 4.47
C CYS A 20 4.43 4.20 4.29
N GLU A 21 4.11 4.90 5.38
CA GLU A 21 3.31 6.12 5.36
C GLU A 21 3.95 7.20 4.47
N ALA A 22 5.25 7.47 4.65
CA ALA A 22 5.95 8.45 3.84
C ALA A 22 5.91 8.11 2.35
N PHE A 23 6.07 6.83 1.99
CA PHE A 23 6.02 6.38 0.60
C PHE A 23 4.62 6.54 0.00
N TYR A 24 3.59 5.98 0.62
CA TYR A 24 2.23 5.97 0.09
C TYR A 24 1.60 7.37 0.08
N THR A 25 1.89 8.21 1.08
CA THR A 25 1.44 9.61 1.09
C THR A 25 2.09 10.41 -0.04
N LYS A 26 3.41 10.32 -0.25
CA LYS A 26 4.07 11.08 -1.33
C LYS A 26 3.71 10.54 -2.73
N THR A 27 3.59 9.23 -2.87
CA THR A 27 3.42 8.58 -4.17
C THR A 27 1.97 8.54 -4.61
N PHE A 28 1.03 8.29 -3.70
CA PHE A 28 -0.38 8.05 -4.04
C PHE A 28 -1.34 8.96 -3.27
N SER A 29 -0.84 9.90 -2.47
CA SER A 29 -1.66 10.82 -1.68
C SER A 29 -2.58 10.10 -0.68
N TRP A 30 -2.18 8.90 -0.23
CA TRP A 30 -2.90 8.16 0.80
C TRP A 30 -2.79 8.90 2.14
N SER A 31 -3.82 8.72 2.97
CA SER A 31 -3.87 9.23 4.34
C SER A 31 -3.77 8.09 5.33
N PHE A 32 -3.25 8.38 6.53
CA PHE A 32 -2.95 7.37 7.55
C PHE A 32 -3.54 7.76 8.91
N THR A 33 -3.88 6.75 9.71
CA THR A 33 -4.30 6.90 11.11
C THR A 33 -3.47 5.99 11.99
N ASP A 34 -2.72 6.60 12.91
CA ASP A 34 -1.85 5.90 13.85
C ASP A 34 -2.64 5.38 15.06
N TYR A 35 -2.62 4.06 15.27
CA TYR A 35 -3.23 3.41 16.44
C TYR A 35 -2.19 2.93 17.45
N GLY A 36 -0.92 3.28 17.25
CA GLY A 36 0.20 2.95 18.12
C GLY A 36 1.18 1.96 17.51
N PRO A 37 2.05 1.35 18.32
CA PRO A 37 3.26 0.68 17.85
C PRO A 37 3.01 -0.62 17.06
N GLU A 38 1.79 -1.16 17.09
CA GLU A 38 1.47 -2.45 16.51
C GLU A 38 0.60 -2.34 15.25
N TYR A 39 0.04 -1.16 14.97
CA TYR A 39 -0.95 -1.00 13.90
C TYR A 39 -1.08 0.42 13.37
N ARG A 40 -1.19 0.55 12.05
CA ARG A 40 -1.50 1.81 11.38
C ARG A 40 -2.46 1.60 10.21
N ALA A 41 -3.58 2.31 10.19
CA ALA A 41 -4.54 2.24 9.08
C ALA A 41 -4.19 3.24 7.97
N PHE A 42 -4.58 2.94 6.75
CA PHE A 42 -4.54 3.83 5.59
C PHE A 42 -5.92 3.96 4.92
N ASN A 43 -6.10 5.07 4.20
CA ASN A 43 -7.19 5.29 3.26
C ASN A 43 -6.61 5.83 1.94
N ASP A 44 -6.96 5.20 0.81
CA ASP A 44 -6.47 5.56 -0.52
C ASP A 44 -7.33 6.60 -1.26
N GLY A 45 -8.39 7.10 -0.60
CA GLY A 45 -9.44 7.94 -1.17
C GLY A 45 -10.75 7.20 -1.44
N GLN A 46 -10.74 5.86 -1.49
CA GLN A 46 -11.90 5.01 -1.74
C GLN A 46 -11.96 3.79 -0.82
N PHE A 47 -10.85 3.10 -0.64
CA PHE A 47 -10.68 1.85 0.06
C PHE A 47 -9.85 2.04 1.34
N ASN A 48 -10.17 1.28 2.38
CA ASN A 48 -9.42 1.31 3.63
C ASN A 48 -8.59 0.03 3.78
N GLY A 49 -7.44 0.15 4.41
CA GLY A 49 -6.60 -0.99 4.77
C GLY A 49 -5.67 -0.66 5.90
N GLY A 50 -4.82 -1.62 6.28
CA GLY A 50 -3.96 -1.49 7.43
C GLY A 50 -2.56 -2.06 7.23
N PHE A 51 -1.66 -1.63 8.10
CA PHE A 51 -0.36 -2.23 8.31
C PHE A 51 -0.30 -2.75 9.75
N PHE A 52 0.04 -4.02 9.91
CA PHE A 52 0.31 -4.62 11.22
C PHE A 52 1.80 -4.92 11.36
N LYS A 53 2.29 -4.88 12.60
CA LYS A 53 3.72 -5.05 12.88
C LYS A 53 4.15 -6.48 12.59
N SER A 54 5.18 -6.64 11.76
CA SER A 54 5.75 -7.95 11.46
C SER A 54 7.16 -7.84 10.88
N GLU A 55 8.03 -8.78 11.22
CA GLU A 55 9.32 -8.96 10.54
C GLU A 55 9.16 -9.63 9.15
N LEU A 56 7.97 -10.13 8.82
CA LEU A 56 7.69 -10.71 7.51
C LEU A 56 7.45 -9.61 6.48
N CYS A 57 7.91 -9.82 5.26
CA CYS A 57 7.68 -8.90 4.14
C CYS A 57 6.74 -9.53 3.11
N SER A 58 5.75 -8.76 2.66
CA SER A 58 4.86 -9.13 1.56
C SER A 58 5.61 -8.98 0.23
N THR A 59 6.01 -10.09 -0.38
CA THR A 59 6.69 -10.08 -1.69
C THR A 59 6.00 -11.02 -2.68
N THR A 60 6.08 -10.70 -3.97
CA THR A 60 5.57 -11.56 -5.05
C THR A 60 6.30 -12.90 -5.12
N ALA A 61 7.55 -12.97 -4.63
CA ALA A 61 8.35 -14.19 -4.60
C ALA A 61 7.88 -15.20 -3.53
N SER A 62 7.24 -14.74 -2.46
CA SER A 62 6.85 -15.56 -1.31
C SER A 62 5.34 -15.74 -1.13
N GLY A 63 4.53 -15.35 -2.13
CA GLY A 63 3.07 -15.59 -2.11
C GLY A 63 2.25 -14.51 -1.41
N ALA A 64 2.50 -13.24 -1.72
CA ALA A 64 1.69 -12.10 -1.28
C ALA A 64 0.37 -11.94 -2.05
N ALA A 65 -0.60 -11.25 -1.42
CA ALA A 65 -1.75 -10.71 -2.15
C ALA A 65 -1.27 -9.69 -3.19
N LEU A 66 -1.74 -9.83 -4.43
CA LEU A 66 -1.49 -8.86 -5.49
C LEU A 66 -2.56 -7.76 -5.42
N VAL A 67 -2.13 -6.54 -5.07
CA VAL A 67 -3.00 -5.36 -5.08
C VAL A 67 -2.73 -4.55 -6.34
N ILE A 68 -3.81 -4.18 -7.03
CA ILE A 68 -3.74 -3.45 -8.31
C ILE A 68 -4.26 -2.04 -8.07
N LEU A 69 -3.40 -1.05 -8.32
CA LEU A 69 -3.77 0.36 -8.35
C LEU A 69 -4.02 0.78 -9.80
N TYR A 70 -5.21 1.32 -10.07
CA TYR A 70 -5.51 1.88 -11.38
C TYR A 70 -4.86 3.27 -11.53
N ALA A 71 -4.16 3.49 -12.64
CA ALA A 71 -3.62 4.78 -13.02
C ALA A 71 -3.94 5.05 -14.50
N THR A 72 -4.26 6.31 -14.82
CA THR A 72 -4.53 6.73 -16.20
C THR A 72 -3.26 6.94 -17.02
N ASP A 73 -2.16 7.29 -16.36
CA ASP A 73 -0.83 7.51 -16.95
C ASP A 73 0.18 6.64 -16.21
N LEU A 74 0.55 5.51 -16.82
CA LEU A 74 1.39 4.49 -16.19
C LEU A 74 2.84 4.94 -16.12
N GLU A 75 3.34 5.56 -17.18
CA GLU A 75 4.69 6.08 -17.30
C GLU A 75 4.97 7.14 -16.22
N ALA A 76 4.11 8.14 -16.09
CA ALA A 76 4.25 9.17 -15.05
C ALA A 76 4.13 8.58 -13.64
N THR A 77 3.26 7.56 -13.46
CA THR A 77 3.11 6.87 -12.18
C THR A 77 4.37 6.07 -11.83
N GLN A 78 4.97 5.37 -12.80
CA GLN A 78 6.21 4.62 -12.63
C GLN A 78 7.36 5.55 -12.24
N GLU A 79 7.51 6.69 -12.91
CA GLU A 79 8.51 7.70 -12.56
C GLU A 79 8.31 8.19 -11.13
N LYS A 80 7.05 8.47 -10.73
CA LYS A 80 6.71 8.88 -9.37
C LYS A 80 7.05 7.82 -8.32
N VAL A 81 6.78 6.54 -8.61
CA VAL A 81 7.14 5.41 -7.73
C VAL A 81 8.64 5.34 -7.54
N ALA A 82 9.41 5.37 -8.64
CA ALA A 82 10.87 5.33 -8.58
C ALA A 82 11.46 6.53 -7.82
N ALA A 83 10.94 7.74 -8.09
CA ALA A 83 11.41 8.97 -7.44
C ALA A 83 11.17 9.01 -5.92
N ASN A 84 10.15 8.28 -5.43
CA ASN A 84 9.83 8.22 -4.00
C ASN A 84 10.38 6.97 -3.30
N GLY A 85 11.32 6.25 -3.92
CA GLY A 85 12.03 5.12 -3.31
C GLY A 85 11.37 3.76 -3.51
N GLY A 86 10.37 3.66 -4.39
CA GLY A 86 9.80 2.38 -4.79
C GLY A 86 10.71 1.62 -5.75
N THR A 87 10.72 0.30 -5.64
CA THR A 87 11.48 -0.59 -6.54
C THR A 87 10.59 -1.10 -7.66
N ILE A 88 10.99 -0.87 -8.91
CA ILE A 88 10.32 -1.44 -10.08
C ILE A 88 10.82 -2.87 -10.31
N CYS A 89 10.02 -3.85 -9.92
CA CYS A 89 10.38 -5.27 -10.05
C CYS A 89 10.20 -5.82 -11.48
N LYS A 90 9.36 -5.17 -12.28
CA LYS A 90 9.11 -5.48 -13.70
C LYS A 90 8.66 -4.20 -14.41
N ASP A 91 9.30 -3.88 -15.53
CA ASP A 91 8.97 -2.71 -16.34
C ASP A 91 7.65 -2.89 -17.10
N ILE A 92 7.04 -1.77 -17.53
CA ILE A 92 5.80 -1.73 -18.31
C ILE A 92 5.99 -2.07 -19.79
#